data_AF-A0A427A7G9-F1
#
_entry.id   AF-A0A427A7G9-F1
#
_cell.length_a   1.000
_cell.length_b   1.000
_cell.length_c   1.000
_cell.angle_alpha   90.00
_cell.angle_beta   90.00
_cell.angle_gamma   90.00
#
_symmetry.space_group_name_H-M   'P 1'
#
loop_
_entity.id
_entity.type
_entity.pdbx_description
1 polymer ?
#
loop_
_entity_poly.entity_id
_entity_poly.type
_entity_poly.pdbx_seq_one_letter_code
_entity_poly.pdbx_strand_id
1 'polypeptide(L)' 'MAKACVKNVMIDTGSSADILYFDAFQKLGLTDKDLVSLTSALTGFIGDSVSRLGAATIAVTFGEEPRSKLSWCCSWW' A
#
# COMPACT_ATOMS: atom_id res chain seq x y z
N MET A 1 4.93 -19.57 -3.60
CA MET A 1 3.93 -18.65 -3.01
C MET A 1 4.25 -18.50 -1.54
N ALA A 2 5.02 -17.48 -1.17
CA ALA A 2 5.33 -17.21 0.23
C ALA A 2 4.12 -16.53 0.88
N LYS A 3 3.61 -17.09 1.98
CA LYS A 3 2.54 -16.49 2.77
C LYS A 3 3.19 -15.69 3.90
N ALA A 4 3.23 -14.37 3.76
CA ALA A 4 3.69 -13.49 4.81
C ALA A 4 2.49 -12.98 5.62
N CYS A 5 2.47 -13.27 6.91
CA CYS A 5 1.44 -12.80 7.83
C CYS A 5 1.89 -11.46 8.44
N VAL A 6 1.24 -10.36 8.06
CA VAL A 6 1.49 -9.04 8.62
C VAL A 6 0.47 -8.78 9.74
N LYS A 7 0.96 -8.65 10.97
CA LYS A 7 0.14 -8.45 12.17
C LYS A 7 -0.30 -7.00 12.42
N ASN A 8 0.45 -6.04 11.88
CA ASN A 8 0.21 -4.61 12.08
C ASN A 8 -0.02 -3.97 10.72
N VAL A 9 -1.28 -3.77 10.35
CA VAL A 9 -1.67 -3.04 9.14
C VAL A 9 -2.43 -1.80 9.58
N MET A 10 -1.95 -0.62 9.18
CA MET A 10 -2.69 0.63 9.33
C MET A 10 -3.59 0.78 8.11
N ILE A 11 -4.90 0.93 8.32
CA ILE A 11 -5.87 1.15 7.26
C ILE A 11 -6.10 2.65 7.17
N ASP A 12 -5.54 3.28 6.13
CA ASP A 12 -5.80 4.68 5.82
C ASP A 12 -6.78 4.78 4.66
N THR A 13 -8.04 5.09 4.97
CA THR A 13 -9.09 5.26 3.95
C THR A 13 -9.10 6.64 3.31
N GLY A 14 -8.30 7.59 3.82
CA GLY A 14 -8.22 8.96 3.31
C GLY A 14 -7.06 9.16 2.31
N SER A 15 -6.10 8.24 2.26
CA SER A 15 -5.00 8.30 1.31
C SER A 15 -5.34 7.67 -0.03
N SER A 16 -4.81 8.26 -1.11
CA SER A 16 -4.87 7.71 -2.47
C SER A 16 -3.85 6.59 -2.73
N ALA A 17 -2.90 6.39 -1.81
CA ALA A 17 -1.85 5.39 -1.93
C ALA A 17 -1.36 4.89 -0.57
N ASP A 18 -1.10 3.59 -0.47
CA ASP A 18 -0.44 2.97 0.68
C ASP A 18 1.09 3.10 0.58
N ILE A 19 1.75 3.26 1.72
CA ILE A 19 3.23 3.29 1.81
C ILE A 19 3.71 2.05 2.55
N LEU A 20 4.56 1.27 1.90
CA LEU A 20 5.20 0.10 2.49
C LEU A 20 6.69 0.38 2.72
N TYR A 21 7.17 0.09 3.93
CA TYR A 21 8.61 0.13 4.21
C TYR A 21 9.34 -0.97 3.43
N PHE A 22 10.55 -0.67 2.97
CA PHE A 22 11.35 -1.62 2.19
C PHE A 22 11.63 -2.93 2.94
N ASP A 23 11.89 -2.87 4.25
CA ASP A 23 12.05 -4.08 5.08
C ASP A 23 10.77 -4.94 5.12
N ALA A 24 9.59 -4.32 5.18
CA ALA A 24 8.32 -5.03 5.11
C ALA A 24 8.09 -5.64 3.72
N PHE A 25 8.44 -4.91 2.65
CA PHE A 25 8.41 -5.39 1.27
C PHE A 25 9.26 -6.65 1.09
N GLN A 26 10.48 -6.67 1.61
CA GLN A 26 11.35 -7.85 1.59
C GLN A 26 10.79 -9.00 2.42
N LYS A 27 10.18 -8.73 3.58
CA LYS A 27 9.51 -9.75 4.42
C LYS A 27 8.27 -10.37 3.76
N LEU A 28 7.65 -9.68 2.80
CA LEU A 28 6.59 -10.25 1.95
C LEU A 28 7.14 -11.18 0.87
N GLY A 29 8.47 -11.33 0.75
CA GLY A 29 9.14 -12.14 -0.26
C GLY A 29 9.23 -11.46 -1.62
N LEU A 30 9.00 -10.15 -1.67
CA LEU A 30 9.14 -9.33 -2.87
C LEU A 30 10.57 -8.83 -2.99
N THR A 31 11.03 -8.65 -4.22
CA THR A 31 12.40 -8.25 -4.53
C THR A 31 12.41 -6.98 -5.38
N ASP A 32 13.57 -6.35 -5.51
CA ASP A 32 13.72 -5.12 -6.30
C ASP A 32 13.28 -5.28 -7.76
N LYS A 33 13.24 -6.53 -8.26
CA LYS A 33 12.77 -6.88 -9.60
C LYS A 33 11.25 -6.74 -9.75
N ASP A 34 10.53 -6.81 -8.64
CA ASP A 34 9.07 -6.66 -8.57
C ASP A 34 8.66 -5.19 -8.42
N LEU A 35 9.63 -4.28 -8.22
CA LEU A 35 9.40 -2.84 -8.21
C LEU A 35 9.43 -2.28 -9.63
N VAL A 36 8.38 -1.53 -9.94
CA VAL A 36 8.37 -0.61 -11.09
C VAL A 36 9.02 0.69 -10.64
N SER A 37 10.09 1.10 -11.33
CA SER A 37 10.74 2.38 -11.08
C SER A 37 9.77 3.51 -11.34
N LEU A 38 9.39 4.24 -10.28
CA LEU A 38 8.63 5.47 -10.38
C LEU A 38 9.57 6.66 -10.16
N THR A 39 9.58 7.58 -11.12
CA THR A 39 10.32 8.85 -11.01
C THR A 39 9.50 9.96 -10.37
N SER A 40 8.20 9.75 -10.15
CA SER A 40 7.35 10.69 -9.43
C SER A 40 7.49 10.50 -7.92
N ALA A 41 7.70 11.61 -7.21
CA ALA A 41 7.45 11.64 -5.77
C ALA A 41 5.94 11.55 -5.53
N LEU A 42 5.49 10.93 -4.43
CA LEU A 42 4.16 11.30 -3.96
C LEU A 42 4.28 12.47 -3.02
N THR A 43 3.37 13.39 -3.28
CA THR A 43 3.17 14.61 -2.54
C THR A 43 2.08 14.34 -1.51
N GLY A 44 2.39 14.56 -0.25
CA GLY A 44 1.45 14.55 0.85
C GLY A 44 0.58 15.80 0.84
N PHE A 45 -0.43 15.79 1.71
CA PHE A 45 -1.44 16.84 1.78
C PHE A 45 -0.86 18.21 2.17
N ILE A 46 0.25 18.23 2.93
CA ILE A 46 0.90 19.48 3.37
C ILE A 46 1.88 20.00 2.29
N GLY A 47 1.95 19.35 1.12
CA GLY A 47 2.91 19.67 0.06
C GLY A 47 4.30 19.09 0.32
N ASP A 48 4.45 18.29 1.38
CA ASP A 48 5.61 17.44 1.60
C ASP A 48 5.72 16.42 0.48
N SER A 49 6.93 16.08 0.05
CA SER A 49 7.12 15.07 -0.99
C SER A 49 8.09 14.01 -0.51
N VAL A 50 7.73 12.75 -0.74
CA VAL A 50 8.54 11.61 -0.34
C VAL A 50 9.00 10.88 -1.60
N SER A 51 10.32 10.81 -1.77
CA SER A 51 10.95 9.97 -2.78
C SER A 51 10.69 8.50 -2.43
N ARG A 52 10.13 7.75 -3.38
CA ARG A 52 9.92 6.31 -3.25
C ARG A 52 10.95 5.55 -4.05
N LEU A 53 11.23 4.33 -3.63
CA LEU A 53 12.11 3.42 -4.36
C LEU A 53 11.44 2.89 -5.64
N GLY A 54 10.12 2.72 -5.59
CA GLY A 54 9.30 2.25 -6.71
C GLY A 54 7.87 1.99 -6.26
N ALA A 55 7.08 1.42 -7.17
CA ALA A 55 5.74 0.90 -6.88
C ALA A 55 5.67 -0.59 -7.19
N ALA A 56 4.89 -1.34 -6.41
CA ALA A 56 4.58 -2.74 -6.67
C ALA A 56 3.09 -2.97 -6.44
N THR A 57 2.50 -3.83 -7.28
CA THR A 57 1.12 -4.27 -7.11
C THR A 57 1.12 -5.54 -6.27
N ILE A 58 0.56 -5.48 -5.07
CA ILE A 58 0.50 -6.60 -4.14
C ILE A 58 -0.96 -7.02 -3.99
N ALA A 59 -1.25 -8.30 -4.23
CA ALA A 59 -2.56 -8.86 -3.92
C ALA A 59 -2.66 -9.08 -2.40
N VAL A 60 -3.52 -8.31 -1.73
CA VAL A 60 -3.79 -8.44 -0.30
C VAL A 60 -5.21 -9.00 -0.13
N THR A 61 -5.36 -9.99 0.75
CA THR A 61 -6.67 -10.53 1.13
C THR A 61 -6.89 -10.27 2.61
N PHE A 62 -7.96 -9.55 2.94
CA PHE A 62 -8.33 -9.24 4.32
C PHE A 62 -9.38 -10.24 4.81
N GLY A 63 -8.93 -11.24 5.58
CA GLY A 63 -9.79 -12.28 6.13
C GLY A 63 -10.38 -13.23 5.08
N GLU A 64 -10.66 -14.46 5.47
CA GLU A 64 -11.55 -15.34 4.71
C GLU A 64 -13.00 -14.78 4.89
N GLU A 65 -13.58 -14.25 3.81
CA GLU A 65 -14.82 -13.43 3.73
C GLU A 65 -16.14 -14.19 4.12
N PRO A 66 -17.39 -13.59 4.21
CA PRO A 66 -17.84 -12.48 3.38
C PRO A 66 -18.81 -11.39 3.92
N ARG A 67 -18.91 -10.33 3.11
CA ARG A 67 -19.93 -9.25 3.06
C ARG A 67 -19.81 -8.07 4.03
N SER A 68 -19.27 -6.98 3.51
CA SER A 68 -19.85 -5.65 3.74
C SER A 68 -19.76 -4.84 2.46
N LYS A 69 -20.91 -4.48 1.88
CA LYS A 69 -20.98 -3.44 0.85
C LYS A 69 -20.40 -2.16 1.46
N LEU A 70 -19.20 -1.77 1.06
CA LEU A 70 -18.70 -0.42 1.30
C LEU A 70 -19.36 0.49 0.26
N SER A 71 -20.50 1.09 0.61
CA SER A 71 -21.00 2.26 -0.12
C SER A 71 -20.12 3.44 0.26
N TRP A 72 -19.18 3.79 -0.61
CA TRP A 72 -18.38 4.98 -0.44
C TRP A 72 -19.25 6.20 -0.72
N CYS A 73 -19.51 6.99 0.32
CA CYS A 73 -20.01 8.34 0.17
C CYS A 73 -18.79 9.24 0.01
N CYS A 74 -18.65 9.86 -1.16
CA CYS A 74 -17.66 10.91 -1.38
C CYS A 74 -17.88 12.03 -0.36
N SER A 75 -16.89 12.24 0.50
CA SER A 75 -16.61 13.54 1.07
C SER A 75 -15.10 13.68 1.02
N TRP A 76 -14.65 14.21 -0.13
CA TRP A 76 -13.32 14.75 -0.31
C TRP A 76 -13.09 15.79 0.79
N TRP A 77 -11.99 15.62 1.52
CA TRP A 77 -11.22 16.77 1.98
C TRP A 77 -9.92 16.77 1.19
#